data_AF-A0A166DCF5-F1
#
_entry.id   AF-A0A166DCF5-F1
#
_cell.length_a   1.000
_cell.length_b   1.000
_cell.length_c   1.000
_cell.angle_alpha   90.00
_cell.angle_beta   90.00
_cell.angle_gamma   90.00
#
_symmetry.space_group_name_H-M   'P 1'
#
loop_
_entity.id
_entity.type
_entity.pdbx_description
1 polymer ?
#
loop_
_entity_poly.entity_id
_entity_poly.type
_entity_poly.pdbx_seq_one_letter_code
_entity_poly.pdbx_strand_id
1 'polypeptide(L)'
;MPTAATAQPAAGNGQQRQQEGPSFWQTAQKALMMYMLVQLAMKYFMPSQSPATTPVVPDASPASPVLEPGQVDPRTLPPVTIHPLWDQQTPVSLRMDLSTADAMTFYSPGYKRTENLPSISWDNITWGSWDYAYTANFDVKIPKSVQRNGTLFAHIALVKAGVSLNPTDPSFDPQGFTVFSKLLSRYVPKAKIRKERNLLSSDEEFEEETEVQKDVIASHWHPNLTIALVSDSGPMPVANLAPPIRQFVNIHPIQRDETGTKGFYYPIIFTNDFWHLRSQLIEINDTTPILPLEVSVFPTSFMKFQIYATLGHGFEEAAKQQGGSANAELDELKRMLTETNPYLLALTAIVSVLHMVFEMLAFKNDVQHWRTKKEMTGVSVRTIITNVVIQGIILLYLLDNNADTSWMIVFGQGTGMLIEAWKITKAVDISVIRTPAGSLLPYKISIKDKHVLSETEKKTQEYDALAFRYVSYVAIPLLAGYTVYSLIYSTHRGWYSFILSTLTSFVYMFGFAQLVPQLIINYKLKSVSHMPFKAMIYKTLSTVVDDFFAFCIKMPFLHRLACFRDDVVFMIFLYQRYIYRVDHSRINEFGQVSEKLLEEEATESKKNQ
;
A
#
# COMPACT_ATOMS: atom_id res chain seq x y z
N MET A 1 66.88 16.27 -7.79
CA MET A 1 66.66 17.74 -7.70
C MET A 1 66.17 18.21 -9.06
N PRO A 2 65.12 19.06 -9.21
CA PRO A 2 64.50 20.01 -8.26
C PRO A 2 63.07 19.57 -7.81
N THR A 3 62.66 19.67 -6.53
CA THR A 3 61.99 20.78 -5.78
C THR A 3 60.58 21.20 -6.26
N ALA A 4 59.59 20.57 -5.62
CA ALA A 4 58.32 21.07 -5.05
C ALA A 4 57.61 22.30 -5.66
N ALA A 5 56.39 22.06 -6.15
CA ALA A 5 55.31 23.05 -6.25
C ALA A 5 54.16 22.63 -5.31
N THR A 6 53.95 23.44 -4.28
CA THR A 6 52.82 23.42 -3.34
C THR A 6 51.55 23.90 -4.04
N ALA A 7 50.55 23.03 -4.17
CA ALA A 7 49.20 23.41 -4.56
C ALA A 7 48.38 23.79 -3.32
N GLN A 8 47.86 25.02 -3.31
CA GLN A 8 46.87 25.50 -2.34
C GLN A 8 45.52 24.77 -2.54
N PRO A 9 44.74 24.54 -1.47
CA PRO A 9 43.45 23.89 -1.56
C PRO A 9 42.38 24.85 -2.11
N ALA A 10 41.67 24.41 -3.15
CA ALA A 10 40.48 25.08 -3.65
C ALA A 10 39.34 24.94 -2.62
N ALA A 11 38.79 26.08 -2.22
CA ALA A 11 37.63 26.19 -1.36
C ALA A 11 36.41 25.50 -2.01
N GLY A 12 35.94 24.42 -1.39
CA GLY A 12 34.66 23.80 -1.72
C GLY A 12 33.53 24.61 -1.13
N ASN A 13 32.73 25.25 -1.99
CA ASN A 13 31.43 25.80 -1.66
C ASN A 13 30.47 24.66 -1.28
N GLY A 14 30.39 24.35 0.01
CA GLY A 14 29.31 23.55 0.58
C GLY A 14 28.05 24.39 0.66
N GLN A 15 27.20 24.35 -0.37
CA GLN A 15 25.82 24.79 -0.23
C GLN A 15 25.07 23.77 0.65
N GLN A 16 24.85 24.14 1.90
CA GLN A 16 23.85 23.53 2.77
C GLN A 16 22.49 23.62 2.08
N ARG A 17 21.96 22.49 1.61
CA ARG A 17 20.54 22.38 1.26
C ARG A 17 19.74 22.46 2.56
N GLN A 18 19.12 23.61 2.80
CA GLN A 18 17.93 23.69 3.65
C GLN A 18 16.89 22.70 3.10
N GLN A 19 16.55 21.68 3.89
CA GLN A 19 15.35 20.89 3.65
C GLN A 19 14.15 21.78 4.01
N GLU A 20 13.73 22.63 3.08
CA GLU A 20 12.37 23.16 3.08
C GLU A 20 11.44 21.97 2.77
N GLY A 21 10.59 21.62 3.73
CA GLY A 21 9.48 20.70 3.48
C GLY A 21 8.63 21.20 2.30
N PRO A 22 7.98 20.30 1.53
CA PRO A 22 7.24 20.68 0.33
C PRO A 22 6.21 21.77 0.65
N SER A 23 6.23 22.85 -0.15
CA SER A 23 5.32 24.01 -0.06
C SER A 23 3.90 23.59 0.31
N PHE A 24 3.25 24.31 1.22
CA PHE A 24 1.88 24.08 1.67
C PHE A 24 0.93 23.77 0.52
N TRP A 25 1.09 24.45 -0.63
CA TRP A 25 0.23 24.23 -1.77
C TRP A 25 0.49 22.88 -2.46
N GLN A 26 1.75 22.44 -2.53
CA GLN A 26 2.08 21.11 -3.05
C GLN A 26 1.60 20.01 -2.09
N THR A 27 1.74 20.21 -0.78
CA THR A 27 1.29 19.23 0.22
C THR A 27 -0.24 19.17 0.32
N ALA A 28 -0.93 20.31 0.22
CA ALA A 28 -2.38 20.38 0.19
C ALA A 28 -2.95 19.83 -1.13
N GLN A 29 -2.31 20.09 -2.27
CA GLN A 29 -2.69 19.48 -3.55
C GLN A 29 -2.49 17.95 -3.52
N LYS A 30 -1.38 17.47 -2.96
CA LYS A 30 -1.12 16.04 -2.73
C LYS A 30 -2.18 15.40 -1.81
N ALA A 31 -2.51 16.06 -0.70
CA ALA A 31 -3.51 15.59 0.26
C ALA A 31 -4.94 15.64 -0.30
N LEU A 32 -5.29 16.67 -1.07
CA LEU A 32 -6.60 16.80 -1.72
C LEU A 32 -6.80 15.76 -2.83
N MET A 33 -5.78 15.54 -3.67
CA MET A 33 -5.82 14.46 -4.68
C MET A 33 -5.93 13.10 -4.02
N MET A 34 -5.17 12.84 -2.95
CA MET A 34 -5.25 11.58 -2.21
C MET A 34 -6.60 11.42 -1.52
N TYR A 35 -7.14 12.46 -0.90
CA TYR A 35 -8.49 12.44 -0.32
C TYR A 35 -9.55 12.15 -1.39
N MET A 36 -9.47 12.79 -2.57
CA MET A 36 -10.39 12.50 -3.67
C MET A 36 -10.22 11.09 -4.22
N LEU A 37 -8.99 10.58 -4.35
CA LEU A 37 -8.72 9.21 -4.81
C LEU A 37 -9.20 8.16 -3.81
N VAL A 38 -8.96 8.37 -2.51
CA VAL A 38 -9.43 7.47 -1.44
C VAL A 38 -10.95 7.53 -1.33
N GLN A 39 -11.57 8.71 -1.42
CA GLN A 39 -13.04 8.84 -1.43
C GLN A 39 -13.66 8.18 -2.66
N LEU A 40 -13.02 8.30 -3.83
CA LEU A 40 -13.47 7.67 -5.06
C LEU A 40 -13.31 6.14 -4.98
N ALA A 41 -12.19 5.64 -4.46
CA ALA A 41 -11.99 4.22 -4.19
C ALA A 41 -12.99 3.68 -3.15
N MET A 42 -13.18 4.36 -2.02
CA MET A 42 -14.13 3.95 -0.99
C MET A 42 -15.58 3.96 -1.49
N LYS A 43 -15.96 4.92 -2.34
CA LYS A 43 -17.31 4.99 -2.94
C LYS A 43 -17.60 3.84 -3.91
N TYR A 44 -16.58 3.24 -4.53
CA TYR A 44 -16.74 2.12 -5.46
C TYR A 44 -16.55 0.74 -4.79
N PHE A 45 -15.79 0.65 -3.69
CA PHE A 45 -15.46 -0.62 -3.03
C PHE A 45 -16.13 -0.86 -1.66
N MET A 46 -16.77 0.14 -1.05
CA MET A 46 -17.59 -0.04 0.17
C MET A 46 -19.07 0.28 -0.11
N PRO A 47 -20.02 -0.51 0.41
CA PRO A 47 -21.44 -0.13 0.38
C PRO A 47 -21.62 1.14 1.22
N SER A 48 -22.18 2.17 0.59
CA SER A 48 -22.43 3.48 1.19
C SER A 48 -23.32 3.31 2.45
N GLN A 49 -22.79 3.57 3.63
CA GLN A 49 -23.64 3.83 4.80
C GLN A 49 -24.24 5.22 4.65
N SER A 50 -25.57 5.30 4.69
CA SER A 50 -26.32 6.55 4.63
C SER A 50 -25.94 7.47 5.78
N PRO A 51 -25.78 8.80 5.56
CA PRO A 51 -25.65 9.74 6.65
C PRO A 51 -26.95 9.75 7.47
N ALA A 52 -26.82 9.61 8.79
CA ALA A 52 -27.94 9.76 9.71
C ALA A 52 -28.51 11.19 9.58
N THR A 53 -29.84 11.27 9.49
CA THR A 53 -30.62 12.49 9.40
C THR A 53 -30.35 13.43 10.58
N THR A 54 -29.97 14.67 10.29
CA THR A 54 -29.92 15.78 11.25
C THR A 54 -31.33 16.16 11.71
N PRO A 55 -31.62 16.24 13.02
CA PRO A 55 -32.79 16.96 13.49
C PRO A 55 -32.56 18.47 13.40
N VAL A 56 -33.56 19.17 12.89
CA VAL A 56 -33.64 20.64 12.83
C VAL A 56 -33.76 21.20 14.26
N VAL A 57 -32.93 22.18 14.61
CA VAL A 57 -33.01 22.93 15.88
C VAL A 57 -33.97 24.12 15.69
N PRO A 58 -35.01 24.29 16.53
CA PRO A 58 -35.76 25.55 16.57
C PRO A 58 -34.97 26.60 17.36
N ASP A 59 -34.94 27.80 16.81
CA ASP A 59 -34.31 29.00 17.36
C ASP A 59 -34.96 29.40 18.69
N ALA A 60 -34.17 29.66 19.74
CA ALA A 60 -34.68 30.20 21.01
C ALA A 60 -33.66 31.14 21.67
N SER A 61 -34.09 32.40 21.80
CA SER A 61 -33.44 33.51 22.49
C SER A 61 -33.53 33.39 24.04
N PRO A 62 -32.80 34.22 24.81
CA PRO A 62 -32.19 33.82 26.08
C PRO A 62 -33.10 34.04 27.29
N ALA A 63 -33.27 33.00 28.10
CA ALA A 63 -33.65 33.13 29.51
C ALA A 63 -32.97 31.99 30.30
N SER A 64 -32.24 32.35 31.35
CA SER A 64 -31.56 31.42 32.25
C SER A 64 -32.60 30.52 32.94
N PRO A 65 -32.49 29.17 32.91
CA PRO A 65 -33.45 28.33 33.58
C PRO A 65 -33.05 28.09 35.04
N VAL A 66 -33.99 28.36 35.94
CA VAL A 66 -34.03 27.79 37.30
C VAL A 66 -34.41 26.32 37.16
N LEU A 67 -33.61 25.41 37.73
CA LEU A 67 -33.82 23.95 37.63
C LEU A 67 -35.03 23.49 38.45
N GLU A 68 -35.98 22.80 37.83
CA GLU A 68 -37.07 22.08 38.50
C GLU A 68 -36.63 20.68 38.98
N PRO A 69 -37.28 20.08 40.00
CA PRO A 69 -36.85 18.82 40.59
C PRO A 69 -37.04 17.64 39.62
N GLY A 70 -35.95 17.00 39.21
CA GLY A 70 -35.95 15.82 38.33
C GLY A 70 -35.17 15.99 37.02
N GLN A 71 -34.71 17.20 36.70
CA GLN A 71 -33.79 17.41 35.59
C GLN A 71 -32.35 17.02 35.98
N VAL A 72 -31.71 16.19 35.17
CA VAL A 72 -30.28 15.87 35.28
C VAL A 72 -29.49 17.16 35.05
N ASP A 73 -28.63 17.55 36.00
CA ASP A 73 -27.82 18.76 35.89
C ASP A 73 -27.02 18.70 34.56
N PRO A 74 -27.21 19.65 33.63
CA PRO A 74 -26.50 19.69 32.36
C PRO A 74 -24.97 19.65 32.50
N ARG A 75 -24.41 20.03 33.66
CA ARG A 75 -22.98 19.96 33.96
C ARG A 75 -22.46 18.53 34.19
N THR A 76 -23.35 17.58 34.44
CA THR A 76 -23.01 16.15 34.60
C THR A 76 -22.95 15.40 33.27
N LEU A 77 -23.46 16.00 32.19
CA LEU A 77 -23.39 15.46 30.84
C LEU A 77 -22.13 15.97 30.11
N PRO A 78 -21.61 15.21 29.11
CA PRO A 78 -20.54 15.72 28.26
C PRO A 78 -20.99 17.01 27.55
N PRO A 79 -20.10 18.02 27.43
CA PRO A 79 -20.46 19.28 26.79
C PRO A 79 -20.87 19.05 25.33
N VAL A 80 -21.82 19.86 24.85
CA VAL A 80 -22.32 19.80 23.47
C VAL A 80 -21.29 20.42 22.53
N THR A 81 -20.74 21.58 22.91
CA THR A 81 -19.67 22.27 22.18
C THR A 81 -18.48 22.56 23.09
N ILE A 82 -17.28 22.53 22.53
CA ILE A 82 -16.04 22.85 23.23
C ILE A 82 -15.34 24.04 22.56
N HIS A 83 -14.85 24.97 23.38
CA HIS A 83 -14.18 26.19 22.96
C HIS A 83 -12.72 26.19 23.44
N PRO A 84 -11.80 26.86 22.74
CA PRO A 84 -10.41 26.95 23.21
C PRO A 84 -10.35 27.67 24.56
N LEU A 85 -9.61 27.11 25.51
CA LEU A 85 -9.40 27.72 26.84
C LEU A 85 -8.44 28.91 26.78
N TRP A 86 -7.51 28.91 25.81
CA TRP A 86 -6.50 29.95 25.66
C TRP A 86 -6.80 30.80 24.44
N ASP A 87 -6.73 32.11 24.63
CA ASP A 87 -6.88 33.07 23.55
C ASP A 87 -5.66 33.08 22.63
N GLN A 88 -5.90 33.41 21.36
CA GLN A 88 -4.82 33.66 20.41
C GLN A 88 -3.97 34.84 20.87
N GLN A 89 -2.70 34.85 20.46
CA GLN A 89 -1.66 35.82 20.84
C GLN A 89 -1.17 35.74 22.28
N THR A 90 -1.58 34.71 23.04
CA THR A 90 -1.01 34.45 24.38
C THR A 90 0.47 34.04 24.26
N PRO A 91 1.41 34.66 25.00
CA PRO A 91 2.80 34.22 25.04
C PRO A 91 2.91 32.90 25.81
N VAL A 92 3.55 31.91 25.20
CA VAL A 92 3.70 30.56 25.72
C VAL A 92 5.15 30.09 25.58
N SER A 93 5.56 29.21 26.48
CA SER A 93 6.83 28.48 26.42
C SER A 93 6.52 27.00 26.21
N LEU A 94 7.22 26.37 25.27
CA LEU A 94 7.16 24.93 25.02
C LEU A 94 8.37 24.27 25.67
N ARG A 95 8.13 23.30 26.54
CA ARG A 95 9.17 22.54 27.22
C ARG A 95 9.06 21.07 26.85
N MET A 96 10.19 20.45 26.51
CA MET A 96 10.29 19.02 26.27
C MET A 96 11.31 18.40 27.23
N ASP A 97 10.89 17.40 27.99
CA ASP A 97 11.76 16.63 28.87
C ASP A 97 11.68 15.15 28.51
N LEU A 98 12.85 14.50 28.31
CA LEU A 98 12.93 13.07 28.10
C LEU A 98 13.00 12.33 29.46
N SER A 99 12.21 11.29 29.64
CA SER A 99 12.14 10.56 30.92
C SER A 99 11.68 9.12 30.72
N THR A 100 12.14 8.21 31.58
CA THR A 100 11.64 6.83 31.66
C THR A 100 10.37 6.72 32.51
N ALA A 101 10.14 7.67 33.41
CA ALA A 101 8.91 7.78 34.18
C ALA A 101 7.73 8.25 33.30
N ASP A 102 6.51 7.89 33.68
CA ASP A 102 5.30 8.41 33.03
C ASP A 102 5.03 9.88 33.44
N ALA A 103 4.09 10.53 32.75
CA ALA A 103 3.80 11.95 32.96
C ALA A 103 3.36 12.25 34.39
N MET A 104 2.51 11.37 34.96
CA MET A 104 1.97 11.55 36.30
C MET A 104 3.09 11.50 37.36
N THR A 105 4.03 10.56 37.23
CA THR A 105 5.19 10.47 38.13
C THR A 105 6.16 11.62 37.89
N PHE A 106 6.43 11.97 36.63
CA PHE A 106 7.40 13.01 36.28
C PHE A 106 7.04 14.39 36.84
N TYR A 107 5.76 14.76 36.79
CA TYR A 107 5.25 16.03 37.35
C TYR A 107 4.77 15.91 38.81
N SER A 108 4.99 14.77 39.46
CA SER A 108 4.58 14.58 40.87
C SER A 108 5.46 15.40 41.82
N PRO A 109 4.88 15.99 42.89
CA PRO A 109 5.65 16.66 43.92
C PRO A 109 6.66 15.70 44.57
N GLY A 110 7.95 16.01 44.45
CA GLY A 110 9.04 15.23 45.05
C GLY A 110 9.74 14.26 44.10
N TYR A 111 9.29 14.10 42.86
CA TYR A 111 10.05 13.38 41.84
C TYR A 111 11.35 14.14 41.53
N LYS A 112 12.48 13.43 41.62
CA LYS A 112 13.79 13.94 41.23
C LYS A 112 14.26 13.14 40.03
N ARG A 113 14.50 13.84 38.92
CA ARG A 113 15.06 13.24 37.71
C ARG A 113 16.44 12.66 38.04
N THR A 114 16.56 11.33 38.04
CA THR A 114 17.80 10.61 38.34
C THR A 114 18.65 10.36 37.09
N GLU A 115 18.02 10.38 35.91
CA GLU A 115 18.65 10.08 34.63
C GLU A 115 19.12 11.35 33.92
N ASN A 116 20.34 11.34 33.38
CA ASN A 116 20.93 12.45 32.62
C ASN A 116 20.42 12.44 31.17
N LEU A 117 19.12 12.68 31.01
CA LEU A 117 18.46 12.76 29.71
C LEU A 117 18.32 14.22 29.25
N PRO A 118 18.26 14.49 27.94
CA PRO A 118 18.05 15.84 27.41
C PRO A 118 16.73 16.50 27.87
N SER A 119 16.77 17.82 28.06
CA SER A 119 15.61 18.69 28.26
C SER A 119 15.84 20.01 27.53
N ILE A 120 14.79 20.54 26.91
CA ILE A 120 14.85 21.79 26.15
C ILE A 120 13.58 22.61 26.38
N SER A 121 13.74 23.93 26.45
CA SER A 121 12.64 24.88 26.45
C SER A 121 12.80 25.85 25.28
N TRP A 122 11.69 26.13 24.60
CA TRP A 122 11.54 27.19 23.62
C TRP A 122 10.64 28.25 24.24
N ASP A 123 11.25 29.38 24.59
CA ASP A 123 10.56 30.50 25.21
C ASP A 123 10.10 31.52 24.16
N ASN A 124 9.14 32.37 24.53
CA ASN A 124 8.63 33.47 23.70
C ASN A 124 7.92 33.04 22.40
N ILE A 125 7.17 31.93 22.44
CA ILE A 125 6.30 31.52 21.34
C ILE A 125 4.97 32.28 21.49
N THR A 126 4.51 32.95 20.45
CA THR A 126 3.17 33.55 20.45
C THR A 126 2.15 32.51 19.98
N TRP A 127 1.23 32.10 20.86
CA TRP A 127 0.17 31.15 20.52
C TRP A 127 -0.68 31.69 19.37
N GLY A 128 -0.85 30.93 18.28
CA GLY A 128 -1.56 31.39 17.09
C GLY A 128 -0.70 32.05 16.02
N SER A 129 0.58 32.35 16.27
CA SER A 129 1.51 32.79 15.23
C SER A 129 1.91 31.62 14.32
N TRP A 130 2.22 31.94 13.06
CA TRP A 130 2.67 30.98 12.05
C TRP A 130 4.18 31.10 11.74
N ASP A 131 4.87 32.02 12.42
CA ASP A 131 6.21 32.49 12.01
C ASP A 131 7.37 31.78 12.73
N TYR A 132 7.09 30.73 13.51
CA TYR A 132 8.11 29.97 14.23
C TYR A 132 8.36 28.60 13.61
N ALA A 133 9.63 28.25 13.49
CA ALA A 133 10.08 26.90 13.17
C ALA A 133 11.40 26.67 13.93
N TYR A 134 11.37 25.78 14.91
CA TYR A 134 12.55 25.47 15.73
C TYR A 134 13.01 24.04 15.49
N THR A 135 14.33 23.85 15.42
CA THR A 135 14.93 22.53 15.30
C THR A 135 16.05 22.41 16.33
N ALA A 136 16.09 21.28 17.04
CA ALA A 136 17.13 20.97 18.02
C ALA A 136 17.62 19.54 17.84
N ASN A 137 18.94 19.34 17.88
CA ASN A 137 19.58 18.04 17.73
C ASN A 137 20.20 17.58 19.04
N PHE A 138 19.99 16.31 19.39
CA PHE A 138 20.51 15.69 20.60
C PHE A 138 21.13 14.33 20.29
N ASP A 139 22.25 14.03 20.94
CA ASP A 139 22.76 12.66 21.02
C ASP A 139 22.32 12.07 22.36
N VAL A 140 21.25 11.29 22.33
CA VAL A 140 20.60 10.75 23.53
C VAL A 140 21.34 9.50 23.99
N LYS A 141 21.93 9.56 25.20
CA LYS A 141 22.49 8.39 25.87
C LYS A 141 21.36 7.56 26.46
N ILE A 142 21.09 6.41 25.85
CA ILE A 142 19.95 5.57 26.21
C ILE A 142 20.24 4.83 27.53
N PRO A 143 19.37 4.96 28.56
CA PRO A 143 19.53 4.23 29.82
C PRO A 143 19.52 2.71 29.64
N LYS A 144 20.24 1.98 30.50
CA LYS A 144 20.27 0.49 30.47
C LYS A 144 18.89 -0.14 30.64
N SER A 145 17.97 0.53 31.33
CA SER A 145 16.57 0.10 31.45
C SER A 145 15.88 0.07 30.08
N VAL A 146 16.06 1.13 29.28
CA VAL A 146 15.48 1.26 27.93
C VAL A 146 16.15 0.31 26.93
N GLN A 147 17.46 0.09 27.04
CA GLN A 147 18.18 -0.94 26.26
C GLN A 147 17.63 -2.36 26.49
N ARG A 148 17.07 -2.60 27.68
CA ARG A 148 16.42 -3.85 28.07
C ARG A 148 14.89 -3.77 27.95
N ASN A 149 14.41 -3.24 26.82
CA ASN A 149 12.98 -3.08 26.49
C ASN A 149 12.16 -2.17 27.43
N GLY A 150 12.81 -1.33 28.25
CA GLY A 150 12.11 -0.29 29.02
C GLY A 150 11.53 0.82 28.15
N THR A 151 10.63 1.61 28.72
CA THR A 151 9.95 2.72 28.03
C THR A 151 10.73 4.02 28.14
N LEU A 152 10.76 4.80 27.07
CA LEU A 152 11.25 6.18 27.09
C LEU A 152 10.17 7.12 26.54
N PHE A 153 9.84 8.16 27.30
CA PHE A 153 8.85 9.17 26.96
C PHE A 153 9.50 10.52 26.66
N ALA A 154 8.88 11.27 25.76
CA ALA A 154 9.04 12.71 25.63
C ALA A 154 7.81 13.39 26.25
N HIS A 155 7.98 14.06 27.38
CA HIS A 155 6.94 14.89 27.98
C HIS A 155 7.04 16.29 27.38
N ILE A 156 6.00 16.70 26.67
CA ILE A 156 5.89 17.99 26.01
C ILE A 156 4.89 18.81 26.81
N ALA A 157 5.37 19.81 27.54
CA ALA A 157 4.55 20.75 28.29
C ALA A 157 4.49 22.08 27.55
N LEU A 158 3.28 22.56 27.27
CA LEU A 158 3.05 23.92 26.82
C LEU A 158 2.55 24.74 28.01
N VAL A 159 3.21 25.84 28.31
CA VAL A 159 3.00 26.63 29.53
C VAL A 159 2.81 28.10 29.16
N LYS A 160 1.84 28.78 29.75
CA LYS A 160 1.70 30.24 29.62
C LYS A 160 2.90 30.95 30.25
N ALA A 161 3.31 32.07 29.66
CA ALA A 161 4.42 32.85 30.20
C ALA A 161 4.18 33.22 31.68
N GLY A 162 5.17 32.94 32.53
CA GLY A 162 5.11 33.23 33.96
C GLY A 162 4.40 32.18 34.84
N VAL A 163 3.89 31.10 34.26
CA VAL A 163 3.33 29.96 35.01
C VAL A 163 4.40 28.90 35.26
N SER A 164 4.46 28.36 36.48
CA SER A 164 5.36 27.27 36.84
C SER A 164 4.66 25.91 36.72
N LEU A 165 5.40 24.88 36.32
CA LEU A 165 4.93 23.48 36.27
C LEU A 165 4.95 22.80 37.64
N ASN A 166 5.64 23.38 38.63
CA ASN A 166 5.81 22.79 39.95
C ASN A 166 4.61 23.13 40.85
N PRO A 167 3.86 22.13 41.37
CA PRO A 167 2.68 22.39 42.22
C PRO A 167 2.96 23.13 43.53
N THR A 168 4.23 23.18 43.95
CA THR A 168 4.70 23.85 45.16
C THR A 168 5.06 25.32 44.94
N ASP A 169 5.09 25.78 43.70
CA ASP A 169 5.46 27.15 43.32
C ASP A 169 4.22 28.09 43.39
N PRO A 170 4.32 29.29 43.97
CA PRO A 170 3.22 30.27 43.98
C PRO A 170 2.68 30.65 42.60
N SER A 171 3.49 30.48 41.54
CA SER A 171 3.11 30.75 40.15
C SER A 171 2.46 29.55 39.44
N PHE A 172 2.14 28.48 40.16
CA PHE A 172 1.46 27.31 39.60
C PHE A 172 -0.02 27.61 39.31
N ASP A 173 -0.41 27.46 38.05
CA ASP A 173 -1.80 27.53 37.60
C ASP A 173 -2.16 26.25 36.83
N PRO A 174 -3.08 25.41 37.34
CA PRO A 174 -3.57 24.22 36.65
C PRO A 174 -4.16 24.49 35.25
N GLN A 175 -4.64 25.70 34.99
CA GLN A 175 -5.20 26.10 33.69
C GLN A 175 -4.16 26.72 32.76
N GLY A 176 -2.98 27.05 33.31
CA GLY A 176 -1.89 27.74 32.64
C GLY A 176 -0.93 26.81 31.91
N PHE A 177 -1.13 25.48 31.95
CA PHE A 177 -0.32 24.54 31.20
C PHE A 177 -1.13 23.35 30.65
N THR A 178 -0.56 22.67 29.64
CA THR A 178 -1.03 21.37 29.15
C THR A 178 0.17 20.47 28.89
N VAL A 179 0.04 19.18 29.19
CA VAL A 179 1.10 18.18 29.01
C VAL A 179 0.62 17.12 28.03
N PHE A 180 1.44 16.87 27.03
CA PHE A 180 1.30 15.74 26.10
C PHE A 180 2.51 14.84 26.21
N SER A 181 2.31 13.54 26.39
CA SER A 181 3.41 12.58 26.52
C SER A 181 3.45 11.62 25.35
N LYS A 182 4.62 11.53 24.71
CA LYS A 182 4.84 10.67 23.56
C LYS A 182 5.82 9.55 23.91
N LEU A 183 5.45 8.31 23.62
CA LEU A 183 6.36 7.17 23.70
C LEU A 183 7.36 7.23 22.53
N LEU A 184 8.66 7.30 22.85
CA LEU A 184 9.75 7.28 21.86
C LEU A 184 10.24 5.86 21.57
N SER A 185 10.22 4.98 22.56
CA SER A 185 10.55 3.55 22.43
C SER A 185 9.37 2.80 21.80
N ARG A 186 9.38 2.64 20.47
CA ARG A 186 8.28 2.00 19.73
C ARG A 186 8.43 0.49 19.73
N TYR A 187 7.39 -0.21 20.14
CA TYR A 187 7.37 -1.66 20.17
C TYR A 187 6.79 -2.20 18.86
N VAL A 188 7.66 -2.63 17.96
CA VAL A 188 7.29 -3.14 16.64
C VAL A 188 7.84 -4.56 16.50
N PRO A 189 7.11 -5.50 15.89
CA PRO A 189 7.66 -6.82 15.58
C PRO A 189 8.90 -6.65 14.70
N LYS A 190 9.98 -7.36 15.07
CA LYS A 190 11.20 -7.38 14.26
C LYS A 190 10.85 -7.75 12.83
N ALA A 191 11.45 -7.04 11.87
CA ALA A 191 11.35 -7.45 10.47
C ALA A 191 11.87 -8.89 10.38
N LYS A 192 11.06 -9.79 9.82
CA LYS A 192 11.48 -11.17 9.58
C LYS A 192 12.54 -11.13 8.49
N ILE A 193 13.81 -11.08 8.88
CA ILE A 193 14.92 -11.32 7.96
C ILE A 193 14.85 -12.81 7.63
N ARG A 194 14.10 -13.14 6.58
CA ARG A 194 14.01 -14.50 6.07
C ARG A 194 15.36 -14.81 5.44
N LYS A 195 16.22 -15.51 6.18
CA LYS A 195 17.55 -15.87 5.72
C LYS A 195 17.41 -16.78 4.49
N GLU A 196 18.05 -16.39 3.39
CA GLU A 196 18.13 -17.20 2.18
C GLU A 196 19.45 -17.98 2.20
N ARG A 197 19.45 -19.24 1.74
CA ARG A 197 20.67 -20.05 1.66
C ARG A 197 20.89 -20.59 0.27
N ASN A 198 22.14 -20.90 -0.05
CA ASN A 198 22.40 -21.76 -1.20
C ASN A 198 21.92 -23.17 -0.83
N LEU A 199 21.12 -23.82 -1.69
CA LEU A 199 20.57 -25.14 -1.38
C LEU A 199 21.63 -26.25 -1.35
N LEU A 200 22.81 -25.98 -1.93
CA LEU A 200 23.93 -26.92 -2.00
C LEU A 200 24.99 -26.70 -0.90
N SER A 201 24.90 -25.63 -0.10
CA SER A 201 25.84 -25.39 1.00
C SER A 201 25.40 -26.13 2.26
N SER A 202 26.27 -26.99 2.78
CA SER A 202 26.07 -27.79 4.00
C SER A 202 26.42 -27.00 5.27
N ASP A 203 25.69 -25.92 5.54
CA ASP A 203 25.80 -25.19 6.81
C ASP A 203 24.75 -25.72 7.79
N GLU A 204 25.20 -26.52 8.77
CA GLU A 204 24.37 -27.24 9.76
C GLU A 204 23.76 -26.32 10.84
N GLU A 205 24.28 -25.10 11.04
CA GLU A 205 23.77 -24.14 12.06
C GLU A 205 22.34 -23.61 11.78
N PHE A 206 21.80 -23.87 10.60
CA PHE A 206 20.53 -23.29 10.16
C PHE A 206 19.29 -24.16 10.41
N GLU A 207 19.45 -25.47 10.63
CA GLU A 207 18.28 -26.35 10.82
C GLU A 207 17.57 -26.07 12.15
N GLU A 208 18.29 -25.65 13.20
CA GLU A 208 17.72 -25.30 14.51
C GLU A 208 16.96 -23.96 14.51
N GLU A 209 17.30 -22.99 13.66
CA GLU A 209 16.64 -21.67 13.63
C GLU A 209 15.39 -21.62 12.73
N THR A 210 15.08 -22.70 12.01
CA THR A 210 13.86 -22.81 11.18
C THR A 210 12.58 -22.99 11.99
N GLU A 211 12.69 -23.19 13.31
CA GLU A 211 11.54 -23.09 14.21
C GLU A 211 11.02 -21.64 14.15
N VAL A 212 9.77 -21.51 13.74
CA VAL A 212 8.98 -20.27 13.65
C VAL A 212 9.39 -19.30 14.76
N GLN A 213 10.30 -18.36 14.45
CA GLN A 213 10.61 -17.28 15.37
C GLN A 213 9.28 -16.55 15.60
N LYS A 214 8.71 -16.75 16.80
CA LYS A 214 7.53 -16.01 17.27
C LYS A 214 7.82 -14.53 17.03
N ASP A 215 6.80 -13.73 16.71
CA ASP A 215 6.98 -12.30 16.48
C ASP A 215 7.59 -11.65 17.73
N VAL A 216 8.92 -11.56 17.78
CA VAL A 216 9.65 -10.96 18.90
C VAL A 216 9.47 -9.46 18.73
N ILE A 217 8.69 -8.89 19.63
CA ILE A 217 8.50 -7.45 19.71
C ILE A 217 9.81 -6.86 20.26
N ALA A 218 10.42 -5.96 19.49
CA ALA A 218 11.62 -5.25 19.91
C ALA A 218 11.36 -3.75 19.99
N SER A 219 12.11 -3.09 20.86
CA SER A 219 12.08 -1.64 21.01
C SER A 219 12.85 -0.99 19.86
N HIS A 220 12.22 -0.04 19.18
CA HIS A 220 12.77 0.70 18.06
C HIS A 220 12.76 2.20 18.34
N TRP A 221 13.74 2.88 17.75
CA TRP A 221 13.96 4.31 17.83
C TRP A 221 13.72 4.98 16.48
N HIS A 222 13.16 6.18 16.49
CA HIS A 222 13.12 7.02 15.30
C HIS A 222 13.93 8.29 15.57
N PRO A 223 14.85 8.70 14.67
CA PRO A 223 15.73 9.83 14.91
C PRO A 223 15.03 11.19 14.83
N ASN A 224 13.82 11.28 14.26
CA ASN A 224 13.06 12.52 14.17
C ASN A 224 11.82 12.48 15.09
N LEU A 225 11.60 13.58 15.83
CA LEU A 225 10.39 13.87 16.59
C LEU A 225 9.81 15.21 16.12
N THR A 226 8.68 15.15 15.43
CA THR A 226 7.99 16.35 14.95
C THR A 226 6.86 16.73 15.90
N ILE A 227 6.90 17.94 16.45
CA ILE A 227 5.90 18.53 17.34
C ILE A 227 5.18 19.65 16.59
N ALA A 228 3.88 19.48 16.38
CA ALA A 228 3.03 20.45 15.72
C ALA A 228 2.05 21.08 16.72
N LEU A 229 2.05 22.41 16.80
CA LEU A 229 1.12 23.17 17.63
C LEU A 229 -0.09 23.58 16.78
N VAL A 230 -1.30 23.19 17.22
CA VAL A 230 -2.55 23.45 16.48
C VAL A 230 -3.32 24.57 17.18
N SER A 231 -3.40 25.74 16.54
CA SER A 231 -3.92 26.97 17.17
C SER A 231 -5.18 27.57 16.53
N ASP A 232 -5.64 27.03 15.41
CA ASP A 232 -6.80 27.48 14.62
C ASP A 232 -8.05 26.63 14.81
N SER A 233 -8.13 25.82 15.87
CA SER A 233 -9.14 24.76 16.03
C SER A 233 -10.56 25.22 16.38
N GLY A 234 -10.78 26.51 16.69
CA GLY A 234 -12.12 27.11 16.87
C GLY A 234 -13.06 26.36 17.84
N PRO A 235 -14.36 26.70 17.83
CA PRO A 235 -15.39 25.92 18.52
C PRO A 235 -15.69 24.60 17.81
N MET A 236 -15.74 23.49 18.54
CA MET A 236 -16.00 22.15 17.99
C MET A 236 -17.17 21.47 18.69
N PRO A 237 -18.12 20.83 17.96
CA PRO A 237 -19.14 19.99 18.57
C PRO A 237 -18.55 18.63 18.96
N VAL A 238 -18.71 18.23 20.23
CA VAL A 238 -18.10 17.00 20.78
C VAL A 238 -18.61 15.75 20.05
N ALA A 239 -19.87 15.76 19.63
CA ALA A 239 -20.49 14.67 18.88
C ALA A 239 -19.76 14.37 17.55
N ASN A 240 -19.27 15.40 16.85
CA ASN A 240 -18.65 15.24 15.53
C ASN A 240 -17.13 15.02 15.58
N LEU A 241 -16.51 15.07 16.77
CA LEU A 241 -15.09 14.76 16.90
C LEU A 241 -14.85 13.29 16.57
N ALA A 242 -14.11 13.02 15.51
CA ALA A 242 -13.71 11.66 15.18
C ALA A 242 -12.80 11.08 16.30
N PRO A 243 -12.90 9.78 16.63
CA PRO A 243 -12.08 9.15 17.68
C PRO A 243 -10.55 9.45 17.57
N PRO A 244 -9.93 9.47 16.37
CA PRO A 244 -8.50 9.77 16.23
C PRO A 244 -8.10 11.19 16.64
N ILE A 245 -9.05 12.13 16.63
CA ILE A 245 -8.84 13.52 17.03
C ILE A 245 -9.04 13.66 18.54
N ARG A 246 -10.04 12.95 19.09
CA ARG A 246 -10.40 13.03 20.51
C ARG A 246 -9.22 12.75 21.45
N GLN A 247 -8.29 11.87 21.07
CA GLN A 247 -7.10 11.56 21.88
C GLN A 247 -6.12 12.74 22.07
N PHE A 248 -6.20 13.77 21.22
CA PHE A 248 -5.36 14.97 21.31
C PHE A 248 -6.11 16.18 21.90
N VAL A 249 -7.42 16.07 22.10
CA VAL A 249 -8.27 17.16 22.60
C VAL A 249 -8.59 16.91 24.07
N ASN A 250 -7.80 17.54 24.95
CA ASN A 250 -8.02 17.49 26.38
C ASN A 250 -9.09 18.51 26.79
N ILE A 251 -10.29 18.01 27.13
CA ILE A 251 -11.39 18.85 27.60
C ILE A 251 -11.20 19.13 29.10
N HIS A 252 -11.33 20.39 29.50
CA HIS A 252 -11.27 20.79 30.90
C HIS A 252 -12.42 20.11 31.68
N PRO A 253 -12.14 19.41 32.79
CA PRO A 253 -13.13 18.57 33.47
C PRO A 253 -14.28 19.37 34.09
N ILE A 254 -13.97 20.51 34.72
CA ILE A 254 -14.90 21.23 35.61
C ILE A 254 -15.51 22.49 34.98
N GLN A 255 -14.72 23.32 34.29
CA GLN A 255 -15.19 24.59 33.73
C GLN A 255 -16.25 24.39 32.64
N ARG A 256 -17.40 25.03 32.84
CA ARG A 256 -18.55 25.06 31.94
C ARG A 256 -19.13 26.47 31.91
N ASP A 257 -19.81 26.81 30.83
CA ASP A 257 -20.61 28.04 30.72
C ASP A 257 -21.86 27.97 31.65
N GLU A 258 -22.53 29.09 31.88
CA GLU A 258 -23.69 29.20 32.78
C GLU A 258 -24.81 28.21 32.43
N THR A 259 -24.94 27.89 31.14
CA THR A 259 -25.89 26.93 30.57
C THR A 259 -25.48 25.46 30.73
N GLY A 260 -24.26 25.18 31.17
CA GLY A 260 -23.71 23.82 31.33
C GLY A 260 -23.39 23.09 30.01
N THR A 261 -23.80 23.62 28.86
CA THR A 261 -23.69 22.96 27.55
C THR A 261 -22.37 23.23 26.83
N LYS A 262 -21.66 24.32 27.15
CA LYS A 262 -20.35 24.65 26.57
C LYS A 262 -19.22 24.26 27.53
N GLY A 263 -18.23 23.54 27.01
CA GLY A 263 -16.98 23.22 27.69
C GLY A 263 -15.79 23.95 27.08
N PHE A 264 -14.63 23.81 27.71
CA PHE A 264 -13.37 24.36 27.22
C PHE A 264 -12.33 23.26 27.01
N TYR A 265 -11.44 23.40 26.03
CA TYR A 265 -10.35 22.46 25.76
C TYR A 265 -8.99 23.15 25.78
N TYR A 266 -7.97 22.41 26.22
CA TYR A 266 -6.58 22.87 26.24
C TYR A 266 -5.99 22.91 24.83
N PRO A 267 -4.94 23.74 24.60
CA PRO A 267 -4.18 23.73 23.35
C PRO A 267 -3.83 22.32 22.87
N ILE A 268 -4.01 22.10 21.58
CA ILE A 268 -3.76 20.79 20.96
C ILE A 268 -2.29 20.72 20.56
N ILE A 269 -1.58 19.74 21.12
CA ILE A 269 -0.21 19.39 20.78
C ILE A 269 -0.25 18.08 20.00
N PHE A 270 0.18 18.11 18.74
CA PHE A 270 0.19 16.95 17.87
C PHE A 270 1.63 16.49 17.62
N THR A 271 1.93 15.22 17.90
CA THR A 271 3.20 14.62 17.50
C THR A 271 3.02 13.90 16.18
N ASN A 272 3.65 14.41 15.12
CA ASN A 272 3.44 13.92 13.77
C ASN A 272 4.42 12.80 13.43
N ASP A 273 3.94 11.56 13.51
CA ASP A 273 4.70 10.37 13.08
C ASP A 273 4.30 9.86 11.69
N PHE A 274 3.38 10.54 11.02
CA PHE A 274 2.74 10.03 9.81
C PHE A 274 3.77 9.71 8.71
N TRP A 275 4.80 10.54 8.57
CA TRP A 275 5.83 10.39 7.55
C TRP A 275 7.01 9.50 7.96
N HIS A 276 7.00 8.93 9.17
CA HIS A 276 8.08 8.03 9.60
C HIS A 276 7.99 6.71 8.84
N LEU A 277 9.12 6.31 8.26
CA LEU A 277 9.25 5.03 7.54
C LEU A 277 9.79 3.95 8.48
N ARG A 278 9.42 2.69 8.25
CA ARG A 278 9.96 1.57 9.05
C ARG A 278 11.45 1.35 8.79
N SER A 279 11.90 1.64 7.57
CA SER A 279 13.33 1.59 7.20
C SER A 279 14.21 2.56 7.99
N GLN A 280 13.62 3.61 8.59
CA GLN A 280 14.30 4.61 9.40
C GLN A 280 14.34 4.23 10.89
N LEU A 281 13.68 3.13 11.28
CA LEU A 281 13.67 2.66 12.66
C LEU A 281 14.98 1.95 13.01
N ILE A 282 15.58 2.35 14.14
CA ILE A 282 16.82 1.76 14.66
C ILE A 282 16.46 0.86 15.86
N GLU A 283 16.93 -0.38 15.88
CA GLU A 283 16.71 -1.26 17.04
C GLU A 283 17.47 -0.74 18.27
N ILE A 284 16.77 -0.66 19.40
CA ILE A 284 17.35 -0.29 20.69
C ILE A 284 17.84 -1.57 21.38
N ASN A 285 19.14 -1.69 21.56
CA ASN A 285 19.79 -2.82 22.22
C ASN A 285 21.12 -2.39 22.88
N ASP A 286 21.88 -3.35 23.41
CA ASP A 286 23.18 -3.07 24.06
C ASP A 286 24.25 -2.52 23.09
N THR A 287 24.08 -2.66 21.76
CA THR A 287 25.01 -2.15 20.75
C THR A 287 24.69 -0.73 20.28
N THR A 288 23.52 -0.18 20.64
CA THR A 288 23.08 1.18 20.31
C THR A 288 22.93 2.09 21.55
N PRO A 289 24.01 2.37 22.32
CA PRO A 289 23.92 3.13 23.56
C PRO A 289 23.67 4.64 23.38
N ILE A 290 23.94 5.18 22.19
CA ILE A 290 23.77 6.60 21.85
C ILE A 290 22.96 6.67 20.56
N LEU A 291 21.85 7.40 20.59
CA LEU A 291 20.95 7.54 19.45
C LEU A 291 20.67 9.03 19.16
N PRO A 292 20.74 9.45 17.89
CA PRO A 292 20.45 10.84 17.52
C PRO A 292 18.94 11.12 17.62
N LEU A 293 18.58 12.32 18.05
CA LEU A 293 17.22 12.85 18.08
C LEU A 293 17.19 14.29 17.55
N GLU A 294 16.53 14.48 16.42
CA GLU A 294 16.14 15.77 15.90
C GLU A 294 14.70 16.07 16.32
N VAL A 295 14.52 17.17 17.05
CA VAL A 295 13.21 17.66 17.48
C VAL A 295 12.86 18.90 16.69
N SER A 296 11.77 18.84 15.93
CA SER A 296 11.29 19.94 15.09
C SER A 296 9.92 20.42 15.57
N VAL A 297 9.80 21.72 15.83
CA VAL A 297 8.60 22.37 16.35
C VAL A 297 8.06 23.37 15.33
N PHE A 298 6.79 23.23 14.93
CA PHE A 298 6.15 24.16 13.99
C PHE A 298 4.64 24.34 14.24
N PRO A 299 4.05 25.45 13.76
CA PRO A 299 2.60 25.66 13.75
C PRO A 299 1.95 24.85 12.63
N THR A 300 0.74 24.32 12.87
CA THR A 300 -0.06 23.64 11.84
C THR A 300 -1.53 24.04 11.92
N SER A 301 -2.23 23.95 10.79
CA SER A 301 -3.69 24.07 10.79
C SER A 301 -4.38 22.83 11.36
N PHE A 302 -5.57 23.05 11.89
CA PHE A 302 -6.48 22.04 12.41
C PHE A 302 -6.91 21.08 11.30
N MET A 303 -7.14 21.58 10.08
CA MET A 303 -7.45 20.73 8.93
C MET A 303 -6.31 19.77 8.60
N LYS A 304 -5.05 20.24 8.57
CA LYS A 304 -3.88 19.40 8.30
C LYS A 304 -3.67 18.37 9.40
N PHE A 305 -3.84 18.78 10.65
CA PHE A 305 -3.84 17.89 11.81
C PHE A 305 -4.93 16.81 11.69
N GLN A 306 -6.18 17.18 11.37
CA GLN A 306 -7.29 16.27 11.22
C GLN A 306 -7.04 15.21 10.14
N ILE A 307 -6.47 15.61 9.00
CA ILE A 307 -6.08 14.69 7.93
C ILE A 307 -5.01 13.70 8.45
N TYR A 308 -3.93 14.18 9.07
CA TYR A 308 -2.87 13.30 9.55
C TYR A 308 -3.31 12.37 10.68
N ALA A 309 -4.11 12.86 11.62
CA ALA A 309 -4.65 12.04 12.70
C ALA A 309 -5.58 10.95 12.16
N THR A 310 -6.46 11.29 11.21
CA THR A 310 -7.40 10.34 10.61
C THR A 310 -6.70 9.31 9.73
N LEU A 311 -5.80 9.75 8.84
CA LEU A 311 -5.04 8.85 7.97
C LEU A 311 -4.07 7.97 8.78
N GLY A 312 -3.37 8.55 9.76
CA GLY A 312 -2.48 7.80 10.64
C GLY A 312 -3.20 6.70 11.40
N HIS A 313 -4.37 7.01 11.98
CA HIS A 313 -5.20 6.00 12.64
C HIS A 313 -5.72 4.94 11.65
N GLY A 314 -6.17 5.36 10.46
CA GLY A 314 -6.61 4.41 9.42
C GLY A 314 -5.49 3.45 8.99
N PHE A 315 -4.26 3.95 8.89
CA PHE A 315 -3.08 3.15 8.55
C PHE A 315 -2.69 2.20 9.68
N GLU A 316 -2.72 2.66 10.93
CA GLU A 316 -2.46 1.81 12.09
C GLU A 316 -3.51 0.70 12.24
N GLU A 317 -4.79 1.02 12.01
CA GLU A 317 -5.89 0.06 12.06
C GLU A 317 -5.79 -0.95 10.90
N ALA A 318 -5.49 -0.50 9.68
CA ALA A 318 -5.24 -1.37 8.55
C ALA A 318 -4.06 -2.32 8.81
N ALA A 319 -2.97 -1.81 9.39
CA ALA A 319 -1.83 -2.60 9.81
C ALA A 319 -2.18 -3.65 10.89
N LYS A 320 -3.05 -3.32 11.83
CA LYS A 320 -3.54 -4.28 12.85
C LYS A 320 -4.40 -5.38 12.24
N GLN A 321 -5.28 -5.04 11.29
CA GLN A 321 -6.21 -6.00 10.68
C GLN A 321 -5.55 -6.88 9.61
N GLN A 322 -4.63 -6.34 8.82
CA GLN A 322 -4.02 -7.02 7.66
C GLN A 322 -2.59 -7.53 7.94
N GLY A 323 -2.00 -7.18 9.09
CA GLY A 323 -0.70 -7.68 9.53
C GLY A 323 0.50 -7.04 8.82
N GLY A 324 1.58 -7.81 8.66
CA GLY A 324 2.88 -7.31 8.20
C GLY A 324 2.92 -6.80 6.76
N SER A 325 2.09 -7.32 5.85
CA SER A 325 2.06 -6.93 4.43
C SER A 325 1.50 -5.51 4.23
N ALA A 326 0.40 -5.17 4.92
CA ALA A 326 -0.15 -3.82 4.88
C ALA A 326 0.85 -2.78 5.39
N ASN A 327 1.65 -3.12 6.39
CA ASN A 327 2.71 -2.22 6.86
C ASN A 327 3.75 -1.92 5.77
N ALA A 328 4.13 -2.91 4.96
CA ALA A 328 5.08 -2.73 3.86
C ALA A 328 4.49 -1.88 2.73
N GLU A 329 3.23 -2.13 2.34
CA GLU A 329 2.52 -1.35 1.33
C GLU A 329 2.36 0.12 1.74
N LEU A 330 2.01 0.36 3.01
CA LEU A 330 1.87 1.71 3.56
C LEU A 330 3.20 2.45 3.62
N ASP A 331 4.30 1.76 3.95
CA ASP A 331 5.65 2.35 3.95
C ASP A 331 6.08 2.74 2.53
N GLU A 332 5.82 1.86 1.55
CA GLU A 332 6.10 2.14 0.14
C GLU A 332 5.26 3.31 -0.38
N LEU A 333 3.98 3.39 0.00
CA LEU A 333 3.12 4.52 -0.34
C LEU A 333 3.66 5.82 0.24
N LYS A 334 4.06 5.83 1.52
CA LYS A 334 4.68 7.02 2.15
C LYS A 334 5.95 7.40 1.41
N ARG A 335 6.82 6.43 1.13
CA ARG A 335 8.07 6.64 0.38
C ARG A 335 7.80 7.24 -0.99
N MET A 336 6.83 6.71 -1.75
CA MET A 336 6.44 7.26 -3.04
C MET A 336 5.93 8.71 -2.91
N LEU A 337 5.19 9.06 -1.86
CA LEU A 337 4.69 10.43 -1.67
C LEU A 337 5.78 11.44 -1.31
N THR A 338 6.78 11.01 -0.54
CA THR A 338 7.87 11.86 -0.03
C THR A 338 9.04 11.97 -1.01
N GLU A 339 9.42 10.86 -1.64
CA GLU A 339 10.64 10.76 -2.45
C GLU A 339 10.38 10.93 -3.96
N THR A 340 9.13 10.76 -4.43
CA THR A 340 8.81 10.89 -5.86
C THR A 340 8.45 12.32 -6.26
N ASN A 341 8.82 12.69 -7.49
CA ASN A 341 8.40 13.94 -8.11
C ASN A 341 6.86 14.04 -8.17
N PRO A 342 6.24 15.14 -7.72
CA PRO A 342 4.79 15.29 -7.69
C PRO A 342 4.09 15.10 -9.04
N TYR A 343 4.72 15.51 -10.15
CA TYR A 343 4.16 15.33 -11.49
C TYR A 343 4.17 13.86 -11.90
N LEU A 344 5.25 13.14 -11.58
CA LEU A 344 5.36 11.72 -11.85
C LEU A 344 4.33 10.95 -11.01
N LEU A 345 4.22 11.28 -9.72
CA LEU A 345 3.24 10.67 -8.81
C LEU A 345 1.80 10.87 -9.29
N ALA A 346 1.44 12.09 -9.73
CA ALA A 346 0.12 12.39 -10.26
C ALA A 346 -0.18 11.56 -11.51
N LEU A 347 0.79 11.47 -12.43
CA LEU A 347 0.68 10.64 -13.61
C LEU A 347 0.51 9.15 -13.24
N THR A 348 1.32 8.63 -12.31
CA THR A 348 1.20 7.27 -11.79
C THR A 348 -0.17 7.00 -11.19
N ALA A 349 -0.73 7.93 -10.41
CA ALA A 349 -2.06 7.77 -9.85
C ALA A 349 -3.15 7.71 -10.94
N ILE A 350 -3.11 8.61 -11.92
CA ILE A 350 -4.06 8.63 -13.05
C ILE A 350 -3.96 7.33 -13.85
N VAL A 351 -2.74 6.92 -14.19
CA VAL A 351 -2.44 5.69 -14.92
C VAL A 351 -2.93 4.47 -14.14
N SER A 352 -2.77 4.45 -12.81
CA SER A 352 -3.26 3.37 -11.95
C SER A 352 -4.78 3.24 -11.94
N VAL A 353 -5.49 4.37 -11.85
CA VAL A 353 -6.96 4.38 -11.91
C VAL A 353 -7.43 3.90 -13.28
N LEU A 354 -6.80 4.35 -14.36
CA LEU A 354 -7.13 3.90 -15.72
C LEU A 354 -6.86 2.40 -15.89
N HIS A 355 -5.75 1.89 -15.38
CA HIS A 355 -5.43 0.46 -15.37
C HIS A 355 -6.54 -0.35 -14.71
N MET A 356 -6.89 0.02 -13.46
CA MET A 356 -7.94 -0.66 -12.69
C MET A 356 -9.29 -0.65 -13.42
N VAL A 357 -9.65 0.47 -14.07
CA VAL A 357 -10.89 0.58 -14.85
C VAL A 357 -10.85 -0.32 -16.08
N PHE A 358 -9.75 -0.32 -16.85
CA PHE A 358 -9.65 -1.14 -18.05
C PHE A 358 -9.60 -2.63 -17.73
N GLU A 359 -8.91 -3.03 -16.67
CA GLU A 359 -8.89 -4.42 -16.20
C GLU A 359 -10.28 -4.87 -15.76
N MET A 360 -11.00 -4.06 -14.98
CA MET A 360 -12.38 -4.34 -14.58
C MET A 360 -13.33 -4.44 -15.79
N LEU A 361 -13.17 -3.58 -16.79
CA LEU A 361 -13.97 -3.61 -18.01
C LEU A 361 -13.65 -4.84 -18.86
N ALA A 362 -12.38 -5.20 -19.00
CA ALA A 362 -11.93 -6.40 -19.69
C ALA A 362 -12.49 -7.65 -19.02
N PHE A 363 -12.38 -7.72 -17.69
CA PHE A 363 -12.93 -8.78 -16.87
C PHE A 363 -14.44 -8.91 -17.00
N LYS A 364 -15.18 -7.80 -16.90
CA LYS A 364 -16.64 -7.78 -17.07
C LYS A 364 -17.03 -8.28 -18.46
N ASN A 365 -16.32 -7.86 -19.50
CA ASN A 365 -16.59 -8.28 -20.87
C ASN A 365 -16.31 -9.78 -21.05
N ASP A 366 -15.20 -10.29 -20.51
CA ASP A 366 -14.87 -11.71 -20.57
C ASP A 366 -15.95 -12.58 -19.87
N VAL A 367 -16.33 -12.24 -18.63
CA VAL A 367 -17.41 -12.95 -17.92
C VAL A 367 -18.73 -12.90 -18.69
N GLN A 368 -19.07 -11.74 -19.27
CA GLN A 368 -20.28 -11.58 -20.07
C GLN A 368 -20.24 -12.41 -21.36
N HIS A 369 -19.08 -12.48 -22.03
CA HIS A 369 -18.84 -13.29 -23.22
C HIS A 369 -19.08 -14.77 -22.92
N TRP A 370 -18.41 -15.31 -21.89
CA TRP A 370 -18.55 -16.72 -21.49
C TRP A 370 -19.92 -17.08 -20.93
N ARG A 371 -20.64 -16.11 -20.36
CA ARG A 371 -22.02 -16.31 -19.91
C ARG A 371 -23.03 -16.40 -21.06
N THR A 372 -22.76 -15.72 -22.19
CA THR A 372 -23.71 -15.59 -23.31
C THR A 372 -23.38 -16.53 -24.48
N LYS A 373 -22.15 -17.04 -24.56
CA LYS A 373 -21.69 -17.92 -25.64
C LYS A 373 -22.43 -19.27 -25.62
N LYS A 374 -23.24 -19.53 -26.65
CA LYS A 374 -24.01 -20.77 -26.81
C LYS A 374 -23.28 -21.85 -27.62
N GLU A 375 -22.37 -21.45 -28.49
CA GLU A 375 -21.60 -22.34 -29.35
C GLU A 375 -20.11 -22.27 -28.98
N MET A 376 -19.49 -23.42 -28.68
CA MET A 376 -18.10 -23.51 -28.21
C MET A 376 -17.09 -23.62 -29.36
N THR A 377 -17.43 -23.08 -30.54
CA THR A 377 -16.54 -22.96 -31.69
C THR A 377 -15.29 -22.14 -31.31
N GLY A 378 -14.10 -22.61 -31.72
CA GLY A 378 -12.82 -21.95 -31.44
C GLY A 378 -12.28 -22.02 -30.01
N VAL A 379 -12.90 -22.78 -29.10
CA VAL A 379 -12.45 -22.89 -27.70
C VAL A 379 -11.71 -24.20 -27.45
N SER A 380 -10.40 -24.12 -27.17
CA SER A 380 -9.60 -25.30 -26.79
C SER A 380 -9.65 -25.53 -25.27
N VAL A 381 -10.25 -26.65 -24.84
CA VAL A 381 -10.26 -27.08 -23.43
C VAL A 381 -8.83 -27.28 -22.89
N ARG A 382 -7.90 -27.74 -23.74
CA ARG A 382 -6.49 -27.90 -23.36
C ARG A 382 -5.86 -26.57 -22.97
N THR A 383 -6.20 -25.49 -23.68
CA THR A 383 -5.69 -24.14 -23.37
C THR A 383 -6.25 -23.62 -22.05
N ILE A 384 -7.55 -23.80 -21.79
CA ILE A 384 -8.18 -23.37 -20.52
C ILE A 384 -7.54 -24.10 -19.33
N ILE A 385 -7.36 -25.43 -19.43
CA ILE A 385 -6.72 -26.21 -18.37
C ILE A 385 -5.27 -25.75 -18.12
N THR A 386 -4.53 -25.48 -19.21
CA THR A 386 -3.15 -24.98 -19.11
C THR A 386 -3.10 -23.62 -18.42
N ASN A 387 -4.05 -22.73 -18.72
CA ASN A 387 -4.16 -21.41 -18.09
C ASN A 387 -4.47 -21.50 -16.59
N VAL A 388 -5.37 -22.39 -16.17
CA VAL A 388 -5.65 -22.61 -14.73
C VAL A 388 -4.40 -23.09 -13.99
N VAL A 389 -3.64 -24.01 -14.58
CA VAL A 389 -2.37 -24.49 -13.98
C VAL A 389 -1.35 -23.36 -13.88
N ILE A 390 -1.17 -22.58 -14.96
CA ILE A 390 -0.28 -21.41 -14.99
C ILE A 390 -0.66 -20.39 -13.91
N GLN A 391 -1.94 -20.03 -13.80
CA GLN A 391 -2.41 -19.08 -12.79
C GLN A 391 -2.26 -19.62 -11.37
N GLY A 392 -2.48 -20.92 -11.15
CA GLY A 392 -2.26 -21.57 -9.86
C GLY A 392 -0.79 -21.55 -9.42
N ILE A 393 0.13 -21.75 -10.36
CA ILE A 393 1.58 -21.63 -10.11
C ILE A 393 1.94 -20.21 -9.68
N ILE A 394 1.48 -19.21 -10.43
CA ILE A 394 1.73 -17.79 -10.13
C ILE A 394 1.13 -17.45 -8.76
N LEU A 395 -0.09 -17.89 -8.48
CA LEU A 395 -0.73 -17.66 -7.18
C LEU A 395 0.08 -18.27 -6.03
N LEU A 396 0.54 -19.51 -6.16
CA LEU A 396 1.40 -20.15 -5.16
C LEU A 396 2.71 -19.41 -4.96
N TYR A 397 3.32 -18.91 -6.03
CA TYR A 397 4.52 -18.08 -5.96
C TYR A 397 4.27 -16.74 -5.26
N LEU A 398 3.15 -16.07 -5.55
CA LEU A 398 2.77 -14.83 -4.85
C LEU A 398 2.49 -15.11 -3.36
N LEU A 399 1.85 -16.24 -3.05
CA LEU A 399 1.60 -16.68 -1.67
C LEU A 399 2.91 -16.96 -0.89
N ASP A 400 3.90 -17.57 -1.53
CA ASP A 400 5.24 -17.77 -0.94
C ASP A 400 5.95 -16.42 -0.71
N ASN A 401 5.68 -15.42 -1.56
CA ASN A 401 6.22 -14.06 -1.51
C ASN A 401 5.29 -13.02 -0.88
N ASN A 402 4.31 -13.44 -0.06
CA ASN A 402 3.29 -12.59 0.56
C ASN A 402 3.81 -11.40 1.42
N ALA A 403 5.09 -11.38 1.81
CA ALA A 403 5.65 -10.25 2.56
C ALA A 403 5.93 -9.03 1.68
N ASP A 404 6.29 -9.28 0.42
CA ASP A 404 6.63 -8.25 -0.57
C ASP A 404 5.50 -8.04 -1.61
N THR A 405 4.47 -8.90 -1.56
CA THR A 405 3.34 -8.88 -2.49
C THR A 405 2.10 -8.34 -1.80
N SER A 406 1.43 -7.38 -2.43
CA SER A 406 0.20 -6.81 -1.88
C SER A 406 -0.93 -7.84 -1.83
N TRP A 407 -1.68 -7.87 -0.74
CA TRP A 407 -2.84 -8.76 -0.59
C TRP A 407 -3.87 -8.54 -1.70
N MET A 408 -3.98 -7.31 -2.21
CA MET A 408 -4.85 -6.96 -3.32
C MET A 408 -4.47 -7.72 -4.60
N ILE A 409 -3.17 -7.85 -4.90
CA ILE A 409 -2.66 -8.56 -6.08
C ILE A 409 -2.94 -10.07 -5.93
N VAL A 410 -2.68 -10.64 -4.75
CA VAL A 410 -2.96 -12.05 -4.45
C VAL A 410 -4.46 -12.36 -4.59
N PHE A 411 -5.31 -11.48 -4.07
CA PHE A 411 -6.76 -11.62 -4.17
C PHE A 411 -7.27 -11.52 -5.62
N GLY A 412 -6.75 -10.56 -6.39
CA GLY A 412 -7.05 -10.41 -7.82
C GLY A 412 -6.66 -11.67 -8.61
N GLN A 413 -5.43 -12.15 -8.42
CA GLN A 413 -4.94 -13.38 -9.04
C GLN A 413 -5.76 -14.61 -8.63
N GLY A 414 -6.13 -14.71 -7.34
CA GLY A 414 -6.96 -15.79 -6.82
C GLY A 414 -8.36 -15.82 -7.44
N THR A 415 -8.99 -14.65 -7.58
CA THR A 415 -10.31 -14.51 -8.22
C THR A 415 -10.24 -14.83 -9.71
N GLY A 416 -9.18 -14.39 -10.41
CA GLY A 416 -8.91 -14.76 -11.80
C GLY A 416 -8.82 -16.28 -12.00
N MET A 417 -8.05 -16.97 -11.15
CA MET A 417 -7.92 -18.43 -11.16
C MET A 417 -9.26 -19.14 -10.96
N LEU A 418 -10.11 -18.66 -10.04
CA LEU A 418 -11.43 -19.23 -9.82
C LEU A 418 -12.34 -19.09 -11.05
N ILE A 419 -12.20 -18.00 -11.81
CA ILE A 419 -13.00 -17.77 -13.01
C ILE A 419 -12.52 -18.60 -14.19
N GLU A 420 -11.21 -18.76 -14.37
CA GLU A 420 -10.67 -19.72 -15.34
C GLU A 420 -11.11 -21.16 -15.01
N ALA A 421 -11.11 -21.53 -13.73
CA ALA A 421 -11.66 -22.80 -13.29
C ALA A 421 -13.17 -22.93 -13.56
N TRP A 422 -13.94 -21.84 -13.38
CA TRP A 422 -15.35 -21.80 -13.76
C TRP A 422 -15.56 -22.02 -15.26
N LYS A 423 -14.71 -21.46 -16.14
CA LYS A 423 -14.79 -21.68 -17.61
C LYS A 423 -14.67 -23.16 -17.97
N ILE A 424 -13.84 -23.95 -17.25
CA ILE A 424 -13.74 -25.41 -17.44
C ILE A 424 -15.10 -26.09 -17.28
N THR A 425 -15.87 -25.71 -16.25
CA THR A 425 -17.20 -26.29 -15.98
C THR A 425 -18.23 -25.98 -17.07
N LYS A 426 -18.00 -24.94 -17.89
CA LYS A 426 -18.83 -24.60 -19.04
C LYS A 426 -18.38 -25.29 -20.33
N ALA A 427 -17.08 -25.46 -20.53
CA ALA A 427 -16.50 -26.00 -21.75
C ALA A 427 -16.50 -27.55 -21.82
N VAL A 428 -16.55 -28.24 -20.67
CA VAL A 428 -16.42 -29.71 -20.59
C VAL A 428 -17.65 -30.34 -19.92
N ASP A 429 -18.24 -31.36 -20.56
CA ASP A 429 -19.11 -32.30 -19.84
C ASP A 429 -18.23 -33.36 -19.18
N ILE A 430 -17.99 -33.19 -17.87
CA ILE A 430 -17.19 -34.14 -17.09
C ILE A 430 -18.08 -35.33 -16.75
N SER A 431 -17.98 -36.40 -17.55
CA SER A 431 -18.64 -37.68 -17.27
C SER A 431 -17.62 -38.69 -16.74
N VAL A 432 -17.89 -39.22 -15.54
CA VAL A 432 -17.08 -40.29 -14.94
C VAL A 432 -17.59 -41.62 -15.47
N ILE A 433 -16.79 -42.31 -16.28
CA ILE A 433 -17.15 -43.60 -16.88
C ILE A 433 -16.36 -44.70 -16.15
N ARG A 434 -17.00 -45.84 -15.86
CA ARG A 434 -16.30 -47.02 -15.33
C ARG A 434 -15.37 -47.59 -16.40
N THR A 435 -14.11 -47.82 -16.04
CA THR A 435 -13.09 -48.35 -16.95
C THR A 435 -13.38 -49.81 -17.33
N PRO A 436 -13.05 -50.29 -18.56
CA PRO A 436 -13.20 -51.71 -18.91
C PRO A 436 -12.36 -52.63 -18.01
N ALA A 437 -12.81 -53.87 -17.85
CA ALA A 437 -12.14 -54.88 -17.01
C ALA A 437 -10.68 -55.09 -17.44
N GLY A 438 -9.73 -54.62 -16.62
CA GLY A 438 -8.28 -54.75 -16.85
C GLY A 438 -7.43 -53.49 -16.61
N SER A 439 -8.02 -52.33 -16.25
CA SER A 439 -7.27 -51.11 -15.91
C SER A 439 -7.10 -50.88 -14.41
N LEU A 440 -5.94 -50.35 -14.00
CA LEU A 440 -5.52 -50.15 -12.60
C LEU A 440 -6.40 -49.18 -11.76
N LEU A 441 -7.26 -48.38 -12.38
CA LEU A 441 -8.16 -47.44 -11.68
C LEU A 441 -9.63 -47.69 -12.08
N PRO A 442 -10.57 -47.81 -11.10
CA PRO A 442 -11.96 -48.19 -11.33
C PRO A 442 -12.83 -47.13 -12.04
N TYR A 443 -12.35 -45.88 -12.09
CA TYR A 443 -13.06 -44.76 -12.71
C TYR A 443 -12.11 -43.99 -13.64
N LYS A 444 -12.54 -43.72 -14.87
CA LYS A 444 -11.85 -42.87 -15.84
C LYS A 444 -12.67 -41.61 -16.07
N ILE A 445 -12.06 -40.45 -15.88
CA ILE A 445 -12.67 -39.16 -16.22
C ILE A 445 -12.69 -39.04 -17.75
N SER A 446 -13.86 -39.11 -18.36
CA SER A 446 -14.03 -38.94 -19.81
C SER A 446 -14.34 -37.47 -20.10
N ILE A 447 -13.30 -36.72 -20.42
CA ILE A 447 -13.40 -35.35 -20.92
C ILE A 447 -13.84 -35.45 -22.38
N LYS A 448 -15.12 -35.20 -22.66
CA LYS A 448 -15.63 -35.05 -24.04
C LYS A 448 -15.75 -33.56 -24.35
N ASP A 449 -15.00 -33.12 -25.35
CA ASP A 449 -15.16 -31.78 -25.92
C ASP A 449 -16.55 -31.66 -26.59
N LYS A 450 -17.26 -30.56 -26.33
CA LYS A 450 -18.61 -30.32 -26.89
C LYS A 450 -18.61 -30.00 -28.38
N HIS A 451 -17.46 -29.75 -28.98
CA HIS A 451 -17.33 -29.31 -30.38
C HIS A 451 -16.28 -30.12 -31.14
N VAL A 452 -16.57 -30.40 -32.41
CA VAL A 452 -15.65 -31.08 -33.34
C VAL A 452 -15.01 -30.01 -34.21
N LEU A 453 -13.68 -29.88 -34.10
CA LEU A 453 -12.87 -28.88 -34.81
C LEU A 453 -13.16 -28.85 -36.33
N SER A 454 -13.35 -27.65 -36.89
CA SER A 454 -13.53 -27.43 -38.33
C SER A 454 -12.24 -27.71 -39.13
N GLU A 455 -12.31 -27.94 -40.44
CA GLU A 455 -11.11 -28.22 -41.26
C GLU A 455 -10.11 -27.06 -41.30
N THR A 456 -10.57 -25.82 -41.22
CA THR A 456 -9.73 -24.62 -41.14
C THR A 456 -9.06 -24.47 -39.76
N GLU A 457 -9.74 -24.88 -38.68
CA GLU A 457 -9.16 -24.94 -37.34
C GLU A 457 -8.06 -26.01 -37.23
N LYS A 458 -8.25 -27.18 -37.84
CA LYS A 458 -7.23 -28.25 -37.85
C LYS A 458 -5.94 -27.83 -38.54
N LYS A 459 -6.02 -27.18 -39.71
CA LYS A 459 -4.84 -26.66 -40.41
C LYS A 459 -4.11 -25.59 -39.59
N THR A 460 -4.84 -24.76 -38.86
CA THR A 460 -4.26 -23.76 -37.96
C THR A 460 -3.55 -24.42 -36.77
N GLN A 461 -4.15 -25.47 -36.19
CA GLN A 461 -3.54 -26.28 -35.12
C GLN A 461 -2.25 -26.99 -35.53
N GLU A 462 -2.14 -27.44 -36.78
CA GLU A 462 -0.90 -28.07 -37.28
C GLU A 462 0.26 -27.06 -37.31
N TYR A 463 -0.01 -25.81 -37.73
CA TYR A 463 0.98 -24.75 -37.70
C TYR A 463 1.32 -24.32 -36.27
N ASP A 464 0.35 -24.26 -35.37
CA ASP A 464 0.56 -24.01 -33.94
C ASP A 464 1.42 -25.10 -33.28
N ALA A 465 1.13 -26.38 -33.55
CA ALA A 465 1.88 -27.50 -33.01
C ALA A 465 3.34 -27.51 -33.50
N LEU A 466 3.55 -27.17 -34.77
CA LEU A 466 4.88 -27.05 -35.35
C LEU A 466 5.67 -25.88 -34.74
N ALA A 467 5.05 -24.71 -34.62
CA ALA A 467 5.66 -23.53 -34.01
C ALA A 467 6.01 -23.79 -32.53
N PHE A 468 5.09 -24.39 -31.78
CA PHE A 468 5.30 -24.77 -30.39
C PHE A 468 6.47 -25.76 -30.22
N ARG A 469 6.61 -26.72 -31.14
CA ARG A 469 7.72 -27.68 -31.14
C ARG A 469 9.08 -26.97 -31.38
N TYR A 470 9.13 -25.99 -32.27
CA TYR A 470 10.38 -25.25 -32.50
C TYR A 470 10.74 -24.36 -31.32
N VAL A 471 9.76 -23.66 -30.73
CA VAL A 471 10.04 -22.80 -29.58
C VAL A 471 10.44 -23.65 -28.37
N SER A 472 9.84 -24.82 -28.17
CA SER A 472 10.21 -25.69 -27.04
C SER A 472 11.62 -26.26 -27.15
N TYR A 473 12.15 -26.48 -28.35
CA TYR A 473 13.55 -26.88 -28.54
C TYR A 473 14.57 -25.83 -28.07
N VAL A 474 14.20 -24.55 -28.05
CA VAL A 474 15.07 -23.48 -27.52
C VAL A 474 14.73 -23.19 -26.06
N ALA A 475 13.45 -23.13 -25.70
CA ALA A 475 13.00 -22.78 -24.38
C ALA A 475 13.38 -23.82 -23.32
N ILE A 476 13.24 -25.12 -23.62
CA ILE A 476 13.51 -26.19 -22.64
C ILE A 476 15.00 -26.23 -22.25
N PRO A 477 15.98 -26.24 -23.18
CA PRO A 477 17.39 -26.22 -22.81
C PRO A 477 17.81 -24.95 -22.07
N LEU A 478 17.27 -23.79 -22.47
CA LEU A 478 17.58 -22.52 -21.82
C LEU A 478 17.05 -22.47 -20.38
N LEU A 479 15.84 -22.99 -20.17
CA LEU A 479 15.24 -23.13 -18.84
C LEU A 479 15.99 -24.15 -18.00
N ALA A 480 16.40 -25.29 -18.56
CA ALA A 480 17.23 -26.28 -17.86
C ALA A 480 18.59 -25.69 -17.45
N GLY A 481 19.20 -24.86 -18.31
CA GLY A 481 20.40 -24.12 -17.96
C GLY A 481 20.17 -23.13 -16.82
N TYR A 482 19.06 -22.38 -16.87
CA TYR A 482 18.69 -21.43 -15.82
C TYR A 482 18.37 -22.13 -14.49
N THR A 483 17.69 -23.28 -14.49
CA THR A 483 17.41 -24.02 -13.25
C THR A 483 18.69 -24.54 -12.60
N VAL A 484 19.63 -25.06 -13.40
CA VAL A 484 20.95 -25.50 -12.90
C VAL A 484 21.75 -24.30 -12.37
N TYR A 485 21.79 -23.19 -13.12
CA TYR A 485 22.46 -21.96 -12.68
C TYR A 485 21.87 -21.44 -11.37
N SER A 486 20.54 -21.36 -11.29
CA SER A 486 19.81 -20.89 -10.11
C SER A 486 20.03 -21.80 -8.90
N LEU A 487 20.15 -23.12 -9.12
CA LEU A 487 20.44 -24.07 -8.05
C LEU A 487 21.88 -23.91 -7.50
N ILE A 488 22.84 -23.58 -8.36
CA ILE A 488 24.27 -23.48 -7.99
C ILE A 488 24.62 -22.12 -7.38
N TYR A 489 24.09 -21.03 -7.94
CA TYR A 489 24.55 -19.68 -7.64
C TYR A 489 23.52 -18.81 -6.90
N SER A 490 22.23 -19.10 -6.99
CA SER A 490 21.20 -18.28 -6.34
C SER A 490 20.88 -18.80 -4.95
N THR A 491 20.59 -17.87 -4.04
CA THR A 491 20.07 -18.18 -2.71
C THR A 491 18.56 -18.40 -2.77
N HIS A 492 18.07 -19.44 -2.09
CA HIS A 492 16.65 -19.77 -2.01
C HIS A 492 16.27 -20.02 -0.56
N ARG A 493 14.98 -19.83 -0.24
CA ARG A 493 14.45 -20.08 1.12
C ARG A 493 14.39 -21.57 1.46
N GLY A 494 14.29 -22.43 0.45
CA GLY A 494 14.16 -23.87 0.59
C GLY A 494 13.78 -24.52 -0.74
N TRP A 495 13.68 -25.85 -0.74
CA TRP A 495 13.33 -26.61 -1.95
C TRP A 495 11.97 -26.24 -2.52
N TYR A 496 10.98 -25.95 -1.66
CA TYR A 496 9.66 -25.49 -2.09
C TYR A 496 9.72 -24.16 -2.86
N SER A 497 10.40 -23.17 -2.28
CA SER A 497 10.55 -21.83 -2.88
C SER A 497 11.39 -21.88 -4.15
N PHE A 498 12.43 -22.73 -4.21
CA PHE A 498 13.21 -22.97 -5.42
C PHE A 498 12.36 -23.58 -6.55
N ILE A 499 11.58 -24.63 -6.25
CA ILE A 499 10.70 -25.24 -7.25
C ILE A 499 9.68 -24.23 -7.74
N LEU A 500 9.02 -23.46 -6.85
CA LEU A 500 8.06 -22.45 -7.26
C LEU A 500 8.71 -21.33 -8.09
N SER A 501 9.87 -20.82 -7.69
CA SER A 501 10.59 -19.77 -8.41
C SER A 501 11.01 -20.22 -9.82
N THR A 502 11.51 -21.45 -9.94
CA THR A 502 11.89 -22.03 -11.23
C THR A 502 10.68 -22.34 -12.11
N LEU A 503 9.58 -22.84 -11.53
CA LEU A 503 8.35 -23.14 -12.24
C LEU A 503 7.65 -21.85 -12.71
N THR A 504 7.65 -20.79 -11.90
CA THR A 504 7.18 -19.46 -12.29
C THR A 504 8.03 -18.87 -13.42
N SER A 505 9.36 -19.03 -13.37
CA SER A 505 10.25 -18.64 -14.47
C SER A 505 9.94 -19.43 -15.76
N PHE A 506 9.63 -20.71 -15.63
CA PHE A 506 9.19 -21.56 -16.74
C PHE A 506 7.87 -21.08 -17.33
N VAL A 507 6.89 -20.74 -16.48
CA VAL A 507 5.59 -20.18 -16.89
C VAL A 507 5.76 -18.86 -17.63
N TYR A 508 6.61 -17.94 -17.14
CA TYR A 508 6.85 -16.66 -17.81
C TYR A 508 7.55 -16.84 -19.17
N MET A 509 8.51 -17.76 -19.29
CA MET A 509 9.14 -18.11 -20.57
C MET A 509 8.15 -18.83 -21.51
N PHE A 510 7.30 -19.69 -20.97
CA PHE A 510 6.30 -20.41 -21.74
C PHE A 510 5.22 -19.49 -22.30
N GLY A 511 4.82 -18.46 -21.56
CA GLY A 511 3.90 -17.44 -22.09
C GLY A 511 4.49 -16.71 -23.30
N PHE A 512 5.82 -16.50 -23.37
CA PHE A 512 6.47 -15.99 -24.59
C PHE A 512 6.27 -16.96 -25.75
N ALA A 513 6.48 -18.26 -25.50
CA ALA A 513 6.33 -19.31 -26.48
C ALA A 513 4.89 -19.47 -27.01
N GLN A 514 3.87 -19.11 -26.22
CA GLN A 514 2.47 -19.14 -26.65
C GLN A 514 2.11 -17.97 -27.57
N LEU A 515 2.83 -16.85 -27.48
CA LEU A 515 2.54 -15.65 -28.27
C LEU A 515 3.25 -15.64 -29.64
N VAL A 516 4.40 -16.30 -29.75
CA VAL A 516 5.21 -16.39 -30.98
C VAL A 516 4.51 -17.12 -32.14
N PRO A 517 3.78 -18.24 -31.95
CA PRO A 517 3.09 -18.95 -33.03
C PRO A 517 2.14 -18.06 -33.83
N GLN A 518 1.38 -17.19 -33.16
CA GLN A 518 0.47 -16.26 -33.82
C GLN A 518 1.23 -15.30 -34.76
N LEU A 519 2.41 -14.81 -34.34
CA LEU A 519 3.28 -13.97 -35.18
C LEU A 519 3.83 -14.76 -36.38
N ILE A 520 4.21 -16.03 -36.18
CA ILE A 520 4.71 -16.90 -37.26
C ILE A 520 3.62 -17.18 -38.28
N ILE A 521 2.40 -17.48 -37.83
CA ILE A 521 1.25 -17.75 -38.71
C ILE A 521 0.91 -16.51 -39.52
N ASN A 522 0.86 -15.33 -38.90
CA ASN A 522 0.64 -14.08 -39.62
C ASN A 522 1.69 -13.84 -40.70
N TYR A 523 2.95 -14.17 -40.40
CA TYR A 523 4.04 -14.07 -41.37
C TYR A 523 3.92 -15.08 -42.51
N LYS A 524 3.54 -16.35 -42.22
CA LYS A 524 3.39 -17.40 -43.24
C LYS A 524 2.18 -17.19 -44.13
N LEU A 525 1.03 -16.84 -43.55
CA LEU A 525 -0.23 -16.63 -44.28
C LEU A 525 -0.32 -15.23 -44.91
N LYS A 526 0.60 -14.32 -44.57
CA LYS A 526 0.60 -12.91 -45.05
C LYS A 526 -0.74 -12.20 -44.77
N SER A 527 -1.42 -12.59 -43.69
CA SER A 527 -2.68 -12.01 -43.24
C SER A 527 -2.72 -11.92 -41.71
N VAL A 528 -3.50 -10.99 -41.16
CA VAL A 528 -3.69 -10.82 -39.70
C VAL A 528 -5.15 -11.04 -39.36
N SER A 529 -5.42 -11.84 -38.31
CA SER A 529 -6.78 -12.09 -37.82
C SER A 529 -7.47 -10.78 -37.41
N HIS A 530 -8.77 -10.66 -37.73
CA HIS A 530 -9.56 -9.50 -37.34
C HIS A 530 -9.67 -9.37 -35.81
N MET A 531 -9.18 -8.26 -35.28
CA MET A 531 -9.41 -7.84 -33.89
C MET A 531 -10.32 -6.61 -33.88
N PRO A 532 -11.44 -6.61 -33.12
CA PRO A 532 -12.27 -5.43 -32.95
C PRO A 532 -11.44 -4.23 -32.49
N PHE A 533 -11.67 -3.06 -33.09
CA PHE A 533 -10.90 -1.84 -32.81
C PHE A 533 -10.88 -1.46 -31.32
N LYS A 534 -11.99 -1.70 -30.61
CA LYS A 534 -12.10 -1.48 -29.16
C LYS A 534 -11.15 -2.38 -28.36
N ALA A 535 -11.09 -3.69 -28.67
CA ALA A 535 -10.21 -4.63 -28.01
C ALA A 535 -8.74 -4.28 -28.26
N MET A 536 -8.42 -3.80 -29.46
CA MET A 536 -7.07 -3.36 -29.78
C MET A 536 -6.66 -2.12 -28.98
N ILE A 537 -7.53 -1.12 -28.86
CA ILE A 537 -7.26 0.07 -28.04
C ILE A 537 -7.02 -0.34 -26.58
N TYR A 538 -7.86 -1.22 -26.03
CA TYR A 538 -7.68 -1.70 -24.66
C TYR A 538 -6.36 -2.44 -24.47
N LYS A 539 -5.96 -3.27 -25.44
CA LYS A 539 -4.67 -3.97 -25.40
C LYS A 539 -3.48 -3.00 -25.49
N THR A 540 -3.51 -2.03 -26.40
CA THR A 540 -2.47 -0.98 -26.51
C THR A 540 -2.37 -0.14 -25.26
N LEU A 541 -3.50 0.21 -24.65
CA LEU A 541 -3.50 1.01 -23.43
C LEU A 541 -3.00 0.20 -22.24
N SER A 542 -3.38 -1.07 -22.11
CA SER A 542 -2.89 -1.95 -21.03
C SER A 542 -1.37 -2.08 -21.08
N THR A 543 -0.83 -2.41 -22.26
CA THR A 543 0.62 -2.56 -22.51
C THR A 543 1.42 -1.31 -22.13
N VAL A 544 1.01 -0.14 -22.63
CA VAL A 544 1.66 1.15 -22.30
C VAL A 544 1.61 1.47 -20.80
N VAL A 545 0.52 1.09 -20.13
CA VAL A 545 0.33 1.33 -18.70
C VAL A 545 1.20 0.38 -17.86
N ASP A 546 1.30 -0.89 -18.25
CA ASP A 546 2.13 -1.91 -17.59
C ASP A 546 3.62 -1.55 -17.66
N ASP A 547 4.08 -1.05 -18.81
CA ASP A 547 5.43 -0.50 -18.99
C ASP A 547 5.68 0.69 -18.04
N PHE A 548 4.75 1.65 -18.01
CA PHE A 548 4.85 2.82 -17.13
C PHE A 548 4.99 2.42 -15.66
N PHE A 549 4.25 1.39 -15.25
CA PHE A 549 4.34 0.81 -13.92
C PHE A 549 5.66 0.10 -13.64
N ALA A 550 6.16 -0.68 -14.61
CA ALA A 550 7.46 -1.33 -14.52
C ALA A 550 8.64 -0.33 -14.38
N PHE A 551 8.47 0.92 -14.84
CA PHE A 551 9.46 1.98 -14.66
C PHE A 551 9.29 2.80 -13.38
N CYS A 552 8.05 3.03 -12.93
CA CYS A 552 7.76 3.90 -11.79
C CYS A 552 7.77 3.19 -10.44
N ILE A 553 7.33 1.93 -10.38
CA ILE A 553 7.18 1.16 -9.13
C ILE A 553 8.31 0.13 -9.06
N LYS A 554 8.92 -0.04 -7.89
CA LYS A 554 9.87 -1.14 -7.66
C LYS A 554 9.12 -2.47 -7.67
N MET A 555 9.07 -3.10 -8.84
CA MET A 555 8.54 -4.45 -9.03
C MET A 555 9.68 -5.47 -9.20
N PRO A 556 9.47 -6.75 -8.86
CA PRO A 556 10.42 -7.81 -9.16
C PRO A 556 10.82 -7.82 -10.63
N PHE A 557 12.11 -7.98 -10.92
CA PHE A 557 12.66 -7.92 -12.27
C PHE A 557 11.96 -8.90 -13.24
N LEU A 558 11.58 -10.09 -12.77
CA LEU A 558 10.84 -11.08 -13.56
C LEU A 558 9.49 -10.55 -14.05
N HIS A 559 8.77 -9.80 -13.21
CA HIS A 559 7.49 -9.19 -13.59
C HIS A 559 7.70 -8.08 -14.62
N ARG A 560 8.72 -7.24 -14.43
CA ARG A 560 9.09 -6.18 -15.39
C ARG A 560 9.45 -6.77 -16.76
N LEU A 561 10.19 -7.87 -16.78
CA LEU A 561 10.54 -8.58 -18.01
C LEU A 561 9.31 -9.21 -18.68
N ALA A 562 8.34 -9.70 -17.89
CA ALA A 562 7.09 -10.25 -18.42
C ALA A 562 6.24 -9.18 -19.11
N CYS A 563 6.06 -8.00 -18.49
CA CYS A 563 5.38 -6.86 -19.11
C CYS A 563 6.08 -6.46 -20.42
N PHE A 564 7.39 -6.22 -20.36
CA PHE A 564 8.19 -5.83 -21.53
C PHE A 564 8.10 -6.85 -22.69
N ARG A 565 7.99 -8.16 -22.39
CA ARG A 565 7.83 -9.18 -23.42
C ARG A 565 6.52 -8.97 -24.21
N ASP A 566 5.43 -8.67 -23.52
CA ASP A 566 4.10 -8.60 -24.11
C ASP A 566 4.03 -7.35 -25.01
N ASP A 567 4.78 -6.29 -24.67
CA ASP A 567 4.95 -5.08 -25.48
C ASP A 567 5.75 -5.34 -26.77
N VAL A 568 6.87 -6.07 -26.69
CA VAL A 568 7.67 -6.43 -27.88
C VAL A 568 6.83 -7.26 -28.87
N VAL A 569 6.11 -8.27 -28.38
CA VAL A 569 5.20 -9.08 -29.20
C VAL A 569 4.11 -8.20 -29.81
N PHE A 570 3.53 -7.31 -29.02
CA PHE A 570 2.47 -6.41 -29.47
C PHE A 570 2.96 -5.43 -30.56
N MET A 571 4.17 -4.89 -30.42
CA MET A 571 4.81 -4.02 -31.42
C MET A 571 5.01 -4.76 -32.76
N ILE A 572 5.48 -6.01 -32.70
CA ILE A 572 5.63 -6.85 -33.91
C ILE A 572 4.27 -7.14 -34.53
N PHE A 573 3.24 -7.40 -33.72
CA PHE A 573 1.87 -7.58 -34.20
C PHE A 573 1.33 -6.32 -34.90
N LEU A 574 1.54 -5.12 -34.35
CA LEU A 574 1.16 -3.86 -34.99
C LEU A 574 1.88 -3.67 -36.33
N TYR A 575 3.17 -3.98 -36.39
CA TYR A 575 3.94 -3.96 -37.63
C TYR A 575 3.40 -4.95 -38.68
N GLN A 576 3.09 -6.18 -38.27
CA GLN A 576 2.47 -7.17 -39.15
C GLN A 576 1.10 -6.73 -39.66
N ARG A 577 0.29 -6.08 -38.83
CA ARG A 577 -1.01 -5.53 -39.22
C ARG A 577 -0.88 -4.38 -40.22
N TYR A 578 0.20 -3.59 -40.13
CA TYR A 578 0.46 -2.53 -41.08
C TYR A 578 0.82 -3.08 -42.48
N ILE A 579 1.59 -4.18 -42.56
CA ILE A 579 2.08 -4.72 -43.82
C ILE A 579 1.18 -5.79 -44.46
N TYR A 580 0.35 -6.49 -43.66
CA TYR A 580 -0.51 -7.58 -44.12
C TYR A 580 -2.00 -7.23 -44.08
N ARG A 581 -2.80 -7.85 -44.96
CA ARG A 581 -4.26 -7.63 -45.01
C ARG A 581 -4.97 -8.27 -43.81
N VAL A 582 -6.06 -7.63 -43.36
CA VAL A 582 -6.90 -8.16 -42.28
C VAL A 582 -7.82 -9.25 -42.83
N ASP A 583 -7.72 -10.44 -42.25
CA ASP A 583 -8.54 -11.60 -42.58
C ASP A 583 -9.64 -11.76 -41.54
N HIS A 584 -10.88 -11.60 -42.00
CA HIS A 584 -12.06 -11.65 -41.14
C HIS A 584 -12.47 -13.08 -40.78
N SER A 585 -12.07 -14.07 -41.59
CA SER A 585 -12.42 -15.49 -41.42
C SER A 585 -11.60 -16.19 -40.35
N ARG A 586 -10.49 -15.58 -39.94
CA ARG A 586 -9.58 -16.15 -38.94
C ARG A 586 -10.01 -15.78 -37.53
N ILE A 587 -10.02 -16.80 -36.69
CA ILE A 587 -10.17 -16.69 -35.23
C ILE A 587 -8.99 -15.87 -34.70
N ASN A 588 -9.29 -14.83 -33.93
CA ASN A 588 -8.25 -14.03 -33.27
C ASN A 588 -7.71 -14.72 -32.01
N GLU A 589 -6.67 -14.16 -31.40
CA GLU A 589 -6.02 -14.69 -30.19
C GLU A 589 -6.95 -14.91 -28.98
N PHE A 590 -8.16 -14.33 -29.00
CA PHE A 590 -9.19 -14.48 -27.97
C PHE A 590 -10.28 -15.51 -28.34
N GLY A 591 -10.10 -16.27 -29.42
CA GLY A 591 -11.09 -17.25 -29.86
C GLY A 591 -12.33 -16.62 -30.52
N GLN A 592 -12.22 -15.40 -31.07
CA GLN A 592 -13.34 -14.68 -31.69
C GLN A 592 -13.17 -14.55 -33.22
N VAL A 593 -14.26 -14.78 -33.95
CA VAL A 593 -14.39 -14.52 -35.40
C VAL A 593 -15.10 -13.18 -35.60
N SER A 594 -14.92 -12.52 -36.75
CA SER A 594 -15.59 -11.25 -37.07
C SER A 594 -17.12 -11.38 -36.95
N GLU A 595 -17.77 -10.46 -36.21
CA GLU A 595 -19.24 -10.42 -36.03
C GLU A 595 -19.99 -10.44 -37.38
N LYS A 596 -19.45 -9.76 -38.41
CA LYS A 596 -20.02 -9.78 -39.77
C LYS A 596 -20.11 -11.18 -40.39
N LEU A 597 -19.13 -12.04 -40.15
CA LEU A 597 -19.15 -13.41 -40.67
C LEU A 597 -20.12 -14.28 -39.88
N LEU A 598 -20.22 -14.08 -38.56
CA LEU A 598 -21.24 -14.75 -37.76
C LEU A 598 -22.66 -14.33 -38.17
N GLU A 599 -22.86 -13.07 -38.55
CA GLU A 599 -24.13 -12.57 -39.09
C GLU A 599 -24.42 -13.13 -40.50
N GLU A 600 -23.41 -13.24 -41.38
CA GLU A 600 -23.51 -13.84 -42.72
C GLU A 600 -23.82 -15.35 -42.65
N GLU A 601 -23.12 -16.11 -41.79
CA GLU A 601 -23.41 -17.54 -41.54
C GLU A 601 -24.79 -17.74 -40.90
N ALA A 602 -25.21 -16.84 -40.00
CA ALA A 602 -26.55 -16.85 -39.41
C ALA A 602 -27.66 -16.50 -40.40
N THR A 603 -27.35 -15.77 -41.49
CA THR A 603 -28.31 -15.48 -42.57
C THR A 603 -28.34 -16.57 -43.64
N GLU A 604 -27.22 -17.20 -43.97
CA GLU A 604 -27.19 -18.38 -44.86
C GLU A 604 -27.87 -19.60 -44.25
N SER A 605 -27.64 -19.88 -42.95
CA SER A 605 -28.32 -20.97 -42.24
C SER A 605 -29.84 -20.78 -42.16
N LYS A 606 -30.34 -19.54 -42.15
CA LYS A 606 -31.77 -19.20 -42.25
C LYS A 606 -32.35 -19.26 -43.67
N LYS A 607 -31.51 -19.26 -44.70
CA LYS A 607 -31.92 -19.42 -46.11
C LYS A 607 -31.98 -20.88 -46.55
N ASN A 608 -31.26 -21.76 -45.85
CA ASN A 608 -31.19 -23.21 -46.10
C ASN A 608 -32.09 -24.04 -45.16
N GLN A 609 -32.88 -23.38 -44.29
CA GLN A 609 -34.09 -23.92 -43.66
C GLN A 609 -35.32 -23.40 -44.39
#